data_AF-A0A5D2QBS3-F1
#
_entry.id   AF-A0A5D2QBS3-F1
#
_cell.length_a   1.000
_cell.length_b   1.000
_cell.length_c   1.000
_cell.angle_alpha   90.00
_cell.angle_beta   90.00
_cell.angle_gamma   90.00
#
_symmetry.space_group_name_H-M   'P 1'
#
loop_
_entity.id
_entity.type
_entity.pdbx_description
1 polymer ?
#
loop_
_entity_poly.entity_id
_entity_poly.type
_entity_poly.pdbx_seq_one_letter_code
_entity_poly.pdbx_strand_id
1 'polypeptide(L)'
;MTRRLSPAEAQAVITEASARIIEQGFDAAMFTTETVIGAFLPIKSYLRLAKQFTRHEDRQIRDGLLDHAISNNIIEKPGSATFADVVKFLKYLISPVGQQVQYLEQQKAKLRRKPSGFSPDQAQAQITEASARIVEHGFDAALFTIDAVYGAGLPISQFLKLAKKFTMFDRGFRDELLTEAIRSNIIKAPSSATFADVVNFLYYLRLPFEQRSKYSVQKAKLCRKVGDDGVVQEAAVKIFKPQMDDFATPQKRGVSWN
;
A
#
# COMPACT_ATOMS: atom_id res chain seq x y z
N MET A 1 -9.25 45.32 -18.11
CA MET A 1 -10.57 44.83 -18.53
C MET A 1 -10.55 43.30 -18.55
N THR A 2 -11.30 42.61 -17.69
CA THR A 2 -11.47 41.14 -17.79
C THR A 2 -12.63 40.82 -18.70
N ARG A 3 -12.34 40.39 -19.94
CA ARG A 3 -13.34 39.84 -20.88
C ARG A 3 -14.13 38.73 -20.17
N ARG A 4 -15.46 38.86 -20.09
CA ARG A 4 -16.33 37.78 -19.62
C ARG A 4 -16.44 36.75 -20.73
N LEU A 5 -16.23 35.48 -20.39
CA LEU A 5 -16.44 34.37 -21.31
C LEU A 5 -17.94 34.26 -21.61
N SER A 6 -18.28 34.03 -22.87
CA SER A 6 -19.63 33.59 -23.24
C SER A 6 -19.93 32.20 -22.65
N PRO A 7 -21.20 31.80 -22.51
CA PRO A 7 -21.56 30.47 -22.00
C PRO A 7 -20.93 29.31 -22.80
N ALA A 8 -20.85 29.45 -24.13
CA ALA A 8 -20.23 28.44 -24.99
C ALA A 8 -18.71 28.37 -24.77
N GLU A 9 -18.02 29.51 -24.68
CA GLU A 9 -16.59 29.54 -24.36
C GLU A 9 -16.32 28.99 -22.95
N ALA A 10 -17.18 29.29 -21.96
CA ALA A 10 -17.07 28.76 -20.62
C ALA A 10 -17.21 27.23 -20.58
N GLN A 11 -18.20 26.69 -21.29
CA GLN A 11 -18.42 25.25 -21.38
C GLN A 11 -17.23 24.55 -22.06
N ALA A 12 -16.71 25.10 -23.16
CA ALA A 12 -15.57 24.52 -23.86
C ALA A 12 -14.32 24.42 -22.96
N VAL A 13 -14.02 25.48 -22.21
CA VAL A 13 -12.87 25.52 -21.30
C VAL A 13 -13.05 24.57 -20.11
N ILE A 14 -14.29 24.40 -19.62
CA ILE A 14 -14.60 23.41 -18.58
C ILE A 14 -14.39 21.99 -19.12
N THR A 15 -14.92 21.67 -20.30
CA THR A 15 -14.76 20.35 -20.90
C THR A 15 -13.29 20.00 -21.10
N GLU A 16 -12.49 20.91 -21.65
CA GLU A 16 -11.04 20.72 -21.84
C GLU A 16 -10.31 20.48 -20.51
N ALA A 17 -10.57 21.32 -19.51
CA ALA A 17 -9.93 21.19 -18.20
C ALA A 17 -10.34 19.91 -17.46
N SER A 18 -11.50 19.36 -17.79
CA SER A 18 -12.08 18.17 -17.14
C SER A 18 -11.74 16.87 -17.86
N ALA A 19 -11.15 16.92 -19.06
CA ALA A 19 -10.92 15.73 -19.89
C ALA A 19 -10.22 14.59 -19.13
N ARG A 20 -9.12 14.90 -18.43
CA ARG A 20 -8.38 13.89 -17.63
C ARG A 20 -9.11 13.46 -16.35
N ILE A 21 -10.06 14.25 -15.85
CA ILE A 21 -10.94 13.85 -14.74
C ILE A 21 -12.00 12.88 -15.26
N ILE A 22 -12.55 13.12 -16.45
CA ILE A 22 -13.51 12.22 -17.11
C ILE A 22 -12.86 10.88 -17.45
N GLU A 23 -11.59 10.88 -17.92
CA GLU A 23 -10.80 9.66 -18.13
C GLU A 23 -10.66 8.77 -16.87
N GLN A 24 -10.89 9.33 -15.69
CA GLN A 24 -10.82 8.65 -14.40
C GLN A 24 -12.17 8.07 -13.96
N GLY A 25 -13.17 8.12 -14.86
CA GLY A 25 -14.47 7.49 -14.67
C GLY A 25 -15.54 8.38 -14.06
N PHE A 26 -15.26 9.68 -13.86
CA PHE A 26 -16.29 10.64 -13.47
C PHE A 26 -17.22 10.93 -14.65
N ASP A 27 -18.52 11.04 -14.39
CA ASP A 27 -19.51 11.29 -15.44
C ASP A 27 -19.30 12.66 -16.10
N ALA A 28 -19.19 12.67 -17.43
CA ALA A 28 -19.02 13.87 -18.23
C ALA A 28 -20.20 14.86 -18.06
N ALA A 29 -21.41 14.34 -17.82
CA ALA A 29 -22.62 15.15 -17.64
C ALA A 29 -22.55 16.08 -16.42
N MET A 30 -21.62 15.84 -15.48
CA MET A 30 -21.43 16.64 -14.28
C MET A 30 -20.66 17.94 -14.54
N PHE A 31 -19.91 18.02 -15.65
CA PHE A 31 -19.00 19.11 -15.97
C PHE A 31 -19.66 20.18 -16.84
N THR A 32 -20.83 20.66 -16.41
CA THR A 32 -21.52 21.77 -17.07
C THR A 32 -21.19 23.11 -16.42
N THR A 33 -21.34 24.19 -17.19
CA THR A 33 -21.18 25.56 -16.70
C THR A 33 -22.11 25.84 -15.51
N GLU A 34 -23.34 25.34 -15.56
CA GLU A 34 -24.33 25.49 -14.49
C GLU A 34 -23.89 24.77 -13.21
N THR A 35 -23.42 23.51 -13.31
CA THR A 35 -22.99 22.74 -12.15
C THR A 35 -21.75 23.35 -11.49
N VAL A 36 -20.78 23.82 -12.29
CA VAL A 36 -19.55 24.46 -11.78
C VAL A 36 -19.88 25.76 -11.04
N ILE A 37 -20.76 26.60 -11.61
CA ILE A 37 -21.20 27.85 -10.98
C ILE A 37 -22.05 27.56 -9.74
N GLY A 38 -22.97 26.60 -9.83
CA GLY A 38 -23.86 26.17 -8.75
C GLY A 38 -23.12 25.60 -7.53
N ALA A 39 -21.91 25.07 -7.73
CA ALA A 39 -21.01 24.67 -6.64
C ALA A 39 -20.29 25.84 -5.93
N PHE A 40 -20.70 27.10 -6.20
CA PHE A 40 -20.09 28.33 -5.71
C PHE A 40 -18.58 28.45 -5.99
N LEU A 41 -18.11 27.81 -7.06
CA LEU A 41 -16.74 27.93 -7.55
C LEU A 41 -16.70 28.91 -8.71
N PRO A 42 -15.94 30.03 -8.60
CA PRO A 42 -15.61 30.81 -9.78
C PRO A 42 -14.94 29.90 -10.81
N ILE A 43 -15.31 29.98 -12.09
CA ILE A 43 -14.74 29.15 -13.16
C ILE A 43 -13.21 29.18 -13.11
N LYS A 44 -12.60 30.36 -12.87
CA LYS A 44 -11.14 30.49 -12.68
C LYS A 44 -10.57 29.63 -11.55
N SER A 45 -11.28 29.51 -10.43
CA SER A 45 -10.90 28.67 -9.29
C SER A 45 -11.01 27.19 -9.64
N TYR A 46 -12.09 26.79 -10.32
CA TYR A 46 -12.25 25.43 -10.84
C TYR A 46 -11.11 25.06 -11.79
N LEU A 47 -10.82 25.91 -12.78
CA LEU A 47 -9.75 25.66 -13.75
C LEU A 47 -8.38 25.56 -13.08
N ARG A 48 -8.10 26.37 -12.04
CA ARG A 48 -6.86 26.27 -11.27
C ARG A 48 -6.74 24.93 -10.56
N LEU A 49 -7.83 24.45 -9.96
CA LEU A 49 -7.90 23.18 -9.27
C LEU A 49 -7.78 21.99 -10.24
N ALA A 50 -8.55 21.98 -11.32
CA ALA A 50 -8.47 20.97 -12.37
C ALA A 50 -7.06 20.89 -12.98
N LYS A 51 -6.40 22.04 -13.19
CA LYS A 51 -5.01 22.11 -13.66
C LYS A 51 -4.02 21.40 -12.73
N GLN A 52 -4.26 21.35 -11.42
CA GLN A 52 -3.37 20.62 -10.51
C GLN A 52 -3.44 19.12 -10.75
N PHE A 53 -4.63 18.58 -10.98
CA PHE A 53 -4.81 17.17 -11.30
C PHE A 53 -4.22 16.81 -12.67
N THR A 54 -4.45 17.68 -13.67
CA THR A 54 -3.98 17.42 -15.04
C THR A 54 -2.48 17.61 -15.23
N ARG A 55 -1.75 18.19 -14.27
CA ARG A 55 -0.27 18.27 -14.30
C ARG A 55 0.41 16.90 -14.28
N HIS A 56 -0.25 15.88 -13.75
CA HIS A 56 0.27 14.52 -13.76
C HIS A 56 -0.04 13.89 -15.10
N GLU A 57 0.98 13.69 -15.94
CA GLU A 57 0.85 12.95 -17.20
C GLU A 57 0.64 11.45 -16.95
N ASP A 58 1.29 10.93 -15.91
CA ASP A 58 1.21 9.53 -15.54
C ASP A 58 -0.17 9.19 -14.95
N ARG A 59 -0.93 8.36 -15.68
CA ARG A 59 -2.27 7.91 -15.27
C ARG A 59 -2.22 7.15 -13.94
N GLN A 60 -1.16 6.36 -13.70
CA GLN A 60 -1.07 5.56 -12.48
C GLN A 60 -0.94 6.44 -11.22
N ILE A 61 -0.30 7.61 -11.33
CA ILE A 61 -0.25 8.58 -10.22
C ILE A 61 -1.65 9.12 -9.93
N ARG A 62 -2.43 9.41 -10.98
CA ARG A 62 -3.81 9.90 -10.84
C ARG A 62 -4.72 8.84 -10.23
N ASP A 63 -4.60 7.60 -10.68
CA ASP A 63 -5.35 6.46 -10.15
C ASP A 63 -5.02 6.24 -8.67
N GLY A 64 -3.73 6.24 -8.28
CA GLY A 64 -3.33 6.08 -6.88
C GLY A 64 -3.81 7.21 -5.96
N LEU A 65 -3.86 8.45 -6.45
CA LEU A 65 -4.44 9.58 -5.72
C LEU A 65 -5.96 9.40 -5.51
N LEU A 66 -6.65 8.92 -6.54
CA LEU A 66 -8.08 8.68 -6.53
C LEU A 66 -8.44 7.52 -5.57
N ASP A 67 -7.72 6.41 -5.66
CA ASP A 67 -7.90 5.24 -4.79
C ASP A 67 -7.69 5.59 -3.32
N HIS A 68 -6.70 6.44 -3.03
CA HIS A 68 -6.48 6.92 -1.67
C HIS A 68 -7.67 7.76 -1.17
N ALA A 69 -8.19 8.66 -2.01
CA ALA A 69 -9.33 9.49 -1.62
C ALA A 69 -10.59 8.66 -1.35
N ILE A 70 -10.85 7.64 -2.18
CA ILE A 70 -11.97 6.70 -2.00
C ILE A 70 -11.79 5.86 -0.73
N SER A 71 -10.61 5.27 -0.55
CA SER A 71 -10.33 4.36 0.57
C SER A 71 -10.40 5.05 1.94
N ASN A 72 -10.21 6.37 1.97
CA ASN A 72 -10.29 7.19 3.17
C ASN A 72 -11.64 7.93 3.30
N ASN A 73 -12.66 7.54 2.52
CA ASN A 73 -14.00 8.15 2.53
C ASN A 73 -13.98 9.67 2.32
N ILE A 74 -13.00 10.19 1.57
CA ILE A 74 -12.92 11.61 1.21
C ILE A 74 -13.95 11.91 0.12
N ILE A 75 -14.10 10.95 -0.80
CA ILE A 75 -15.06 11.00 -1.91
C ILE A 75 -15.68 9.62 -2.14
N GLU A 76 -16.84 9.64 -2.78
CA GLU A 76 -17.46 8.45 -3.37
C GLU A 76 -16.69 7.95 -4.61
N LYS A 77 -16.94 6.70 -4.98
CA LYS A 77 -16.39 6.12 -6.23
C LYS A 77 -16.92 6.89 -7.45
N PRO A 78 -16.16 7.00 -8.56
CA PRO A 78 -16.57 7.82 -9.70
C PRO A 78 -17.98 7.55 -10.25
N GLY A 79 -18.44 6.29 -10.25
CA GLY A 79 -19.79 5.92 -10.70
C GLY A 79 -20.95 6.32 -9.76
N SER A 80 -20.66 6.73 -8.52
CA SER A 80 -21.64 7.23 -7.54
C SER A 80 -21.30 8.65 -7.04
N ALA A 81 -20.20 9.23 -7.49
CA ALA A 81 -19.72 10.53 -7.06
C ALA A 81 -20.62 11.66 -7.58
N THR A 82 -20.68 12.74 -6.82
CA THR A 82 -21.31 14.00 -7.23
C THR A 82 -20.25 15.02 -7.68
N PHE A 83 -20.67 16.12 -8.32
CA PHE A 83 -19.72 17.19 -8.66
C PHE A 83 -19.09 17.82 -7.40
N ALA A 84 -19.82 17.80 -6.27
CA ALA A 84 -19.26 18.22 -4.99
C ALA A 84 -18.09 17.31 -4.55
N ASP A 85 -18.14 16.01 -4.84
CA ASP A 85 -17.05 15.09 -4.57
C ASP A 85 -15.85 15.34 -5.50
N VAL A 86 -16.08 15.68 -6.76
CA VAL A 86 -15.01 16.16 -7.66
C VAL A 86 -14.31 17.37 -7.05
N VAL A 87 -15.07 18.35 -6.55
CA VAL A 87 -14.51 19.53 -5.89
C VAL A 87 -13.73 19.17 -4.62
N LYS A 88 -14.28 18.28 -3.77
CA LYS A 88 -13.57 17.77 -2.58
C LYS A 88 -12.26 17.11 -2.97
N PHE A 89 -12.26 16.26 -3.99
CA PHE A 89 -11.07 15.59 -4.49
C PHE A 89 -10.03 16.60 -4.96
N LEU A 90 -10.41 17.56 -5.81
CA LEU A 90 -9.48 18.58 -6.30
C LEU A 90 -8.90 19.46 -5.19
N LYS A 91 -9.68 19.76 -4.13
CA LYS A 91 -9.18 20.43 -2.92
C LYS A 91 -8.25 19.53 -2.11
N TYR A 92 -8.56 18.24 -2.03
CA TYR A 92 -7.71 17.25 -1.36
C TYR A 92 -6.32 17.19 -2.00
N LEU A 93 -6.21 17.22 -3.34
CA LEU A 93 -4.93 17.18 -4.06
C LEU A 93 -3.96 18.31 -3.65
N ILE A 94 -4.48 19.50 -3.31
CA ILE A 94 -3.65 20.64 -2.89
C ILE A 94 -3.43 20.70 -1.37
N SER A 95 -4.09 19.83 -0.60
CA SER A 95 -3.90 19.74 0.85
C SER A 95 -2.54 19.11 1.19
N PRO A 96 -2.01 19.33 2.42
CA PRO A 96 -0.76 18.69 2.85
C PRO A 96 -0.79 17.16 2.73
N VAL A 97 -1.93 16.54 3.05
CA VAL A 97 -2.12 15.09 2.96
C VAL A 97 -2.10 14.63 1.50
N GLY A 98 -2.84 15.31 0.61
CA GLY A 98 -2.83 15.01 -0.82
C GLY A 98 -1.45 15.18 -1.46
N GLN A 99 -0.70 16.21 -1.07
CA GLN A 99 0.68 16.41 -1.52
C GLN A 99 1.62 15.30 -1.05
N GLN A 100 1.44 14.79 0.17
CA GLN A 100 2.20 13.66 0.68
C GLN A 100 1.89 12.37 -0.11
N VAL A 101 0.61 12.09 -0.38
CA VAL A 101 0.21 10.93 -1.19
C VAL A 101 0.75 11.07 -2.62
N GLN A 102 0.65 12.25 -3.22
CA GLN A 102 1.22 12.53 -4.53
C GLN A 102 2.73 12.26 -4.57
N TYR A 103 3.47 12.69 -3.53
CA TYR A 103 4.90 12.40 -3.42
C TYR A 103 5.16 10.89 -3.37
N LEU A 104 4.38 10.13 -2.59
CA LEU A 104 4.51 8.67 -2.51
C LEU A 104 4.23 8.01 -3.87
N GLU A 105 3.16 8.39 -4.57
CA GLU A 105 2.84 7.86 -5.91
C GLU A 105 3.92 8.20 -6.94
N GLN A 106 4.53 9.39 -6.85
CA GLN A 106 5.69 9.73 -7.68
C GLN A 106 6.91 8.85 -7.38
N GLN A 107 7.15 8.48 -6.13
CA GLN A 107 8.22 7.54 -5.77
C GLN A 107 7.93 6.13 -6.32
N LYS A 108 6.68 5.67 -6.26
CA LYS A 108 6.25 4.40 -6.89
C LYS A 108 6.47 4.42 -8.39
N ALA A 109 6.07 5.49 -9.08
CA ALA A 109 6.29 5.66 -10.51
C ALA A 109 7.79 5.65 -10.88
N LYS A 110 8.64 6.28 -10.06
CA LYS A 110 10.11 6.21 -10.24
C LYS A 110 10.63 4.78 -10.09
N LEU A 111 10.12 4.01 -9.14
CA LEU A 111 10.51 2.61 -8.96
C LEU A 111 10.11 1.75 -10.17
N ARG A 112 8.94 1.98 -10.75
CA ARG A 112 8.50 1.31 -11.99
C ARG A 112 9.41 1.61 -13.18
N ARG A 113 9.90 2.86 -13.28
CA ARG A 113 10.81 3.29 -14.36
C ARG A 113 12.26 2.90 -14.12
N LYS A 114 12.64 2.56 -12.88
CA LYS A 114 14.01 2.17 -12.57
C LYS A 114 14.23 0.75 -13.08
N PRO A 115 15.24 0.50 -13.93
CA PRO A 115 15.53 -0.85 -14.40
C PRO A 115 15.81 -1.73 -13.18
N SER A 116 15.01 -2.79 -13.03
CA SER A 116 15.15 -3.78 -11.97
C SER A 116 16.39 -4.66 -12.14
N GLY A 117 17.10 -4.53 -13.26
CA GLY A 117 18.11 -5.47 -13.74
C GLY A 117 17.51 -6.69 -14.44
N PHE A 118 16.19 -6.79 -14.51
CA PHE A 118 15.43 -7.89 -15.11
C PHE A 118 14.52 -7.36 -16.22
N SER A 119 14.23 -8.21 -17.22
CA SER A 119 13.07 -7.97 -18.08
C SER A 119 11.77 -8.11 -17.26
N PRO A 120 10.63 -7.55 -17.72
CA PRO A 120 9.34 -7.73 -17.04
C PRO A 120 9.00 -9.22 -16.80
N ASP A 121 9.21 -10.08 -17.78
CA ASP A 121 8.92 -11.52 -17.64
C ASP A 121 9.82 -12.19 -16.59
N GLN A 122 11.11 -11.83 -16.56
CA GLN A 122 12.06 -12.32 -15.55
C GLN A 122 11.70 -11.83 -14.14
N ALA A 123 11.30 -10.57 -14.03
CA ALA A 123 10.86 -9.98 -12.77
C ALA A 123 9.61 -10.69 -12.23
N GLN A 124 8.61 -10.95 -13.09
CA GLN A 124 7.40 -11.66 -12.71
C GLN A 124 7.71 -13.11 -12.32
N ALA A 125 8.56 -13.80 -13.08
CA ALA A 125 8.99 -15.16 -12.75
C ALA A 125 9.65 -15.24 -11.36
N GLN A 126 10.52 -14.30 -11.02
CA GLN A 126 11.15 -14.25 -9.70
C GLN A 126 10.16 -13.95 -8.57
N ILE A 127 9.19 -13.08 -8.81
CA ILE A 127 8.12 -12.79 -7.85
C ILE A 127 7.29 -14.05 -7.61
N THR A 128 6.90 -14.75 -8.68
CA THR A 128 6.14 -16.00 -8.60
C THR A 128 6.93 -17.08 -7.84
N GLU A 129 8.21 -17.25 -8.14
CA GLU A 129 9.06 -18.21 -7.43
C GLU A 129 9.20 -17.87 -5.94
N ALA A 130 9.48 -16.60 -5.62
CA ALA A 130 9.65 -16.16 -4.24
C ALA A 130 8.36 -16.24 -3.41
N SER A 131 7.20 -16.10 -4.06
CA SER A 131 5.87 -16.14 -3.43
C SER A 131 5.24 -17.53 -3.41
N ALA A 132 5.77 -18.52 -4.14
CA ALA A 132 5.20 -19.87 -4.23
C ALA A 132 4.93 -20.49 -2.85
N ARG A 133 5.86 -20.33 -1.90
CA ARG A 133 5.70 -20.82 -0.53
C ARG A 133 4.67 -20.04 0.29
N ILE A 134 4.41 -18.78 -0.04
CA ILE A 134 3.34 -17.99 0.60
C ILE A 134 1.99 -18.46 0.06
N VAL A 135 1.88 -18.67 -1.25
CA VAL A 135 0.68 -19.18 -1.92
C VAL A 135 0.30 -20.58 -1.42
N GLU A 136 1.27 -21.44 -1.09
CA GLU A 136 1.03 -22.75 -0.45
C GLU A 136 0.23 -22.65 0.87
N HIS A 137 0.24 -21.49 1.54
CA HIS A 137 -0.52 -21.24 2.76
C HIS A 137 -1.90 -20.59 2.49
N GLY A 138 -2.38 -20.64 1.25
CA GLY A 138 -3.74 -20.24 0.86
C GLY A 138 -3.91 -18.78 0.43
N PHE A 139 -2.82 -18.02 0.28
CA PHE A 139 -2.88 -16.68 -0.29
C PHE A 139 -3.07 -16.76 -1.80
N ASP A 140 -3.90 -15.88 -2.36
CA ASP A 140 -4.14 -15.85 -3.80
C ASP A 140 -2.86 -15.47 -4.56
N ALA A 141 -2.48 -16.30 -5.55
CA ALA A 141 -1.34 -16.07 -6.41
C ALA A 141 -1.47 -14.76 -7.22
N ALA A 142 -2.70 -14.36 -7.54
CA ALA A 142 -2.98 -13.12 -8.27
C ALA A 142 -2.56 -11.85 -7.49
N LEU A 143 -2.30 -11.95 -6.19
CA LEU A 143 -1.78 -10.85 -5.38
C LEU A 143 -0.33 -10.50 -5.73
N PHE A 144 0.45 -11.44 -6.26
CA PHE A 144 1.90 -11.31 -6.40
C PHE A 144 2.30 -10.90 -7.82
N THR A 145 1.97 -9.65 -8.18
CA THR A 145 2.35 -9.06 -9.47
C THR A 145 3.44 -8.01 -9.31
N ILE A 146 4.16 -7.73 -10.40
CA ILE A 146 5.09 -6.60 -10.48
C ILE A 146 4.41 -5.29 -10.05
N ASP A 147 3.19 -5.06 -10.54
CA ASP A 147 2.44 -3.84 -10.22
C ASP A 147 2.05 -3.76 -8.75
N ALA A 148 1.72 -4.89 -8.11
CA ALA A 148 1.45 -4.95 -6.69
C ALA A 148 2.70 -4.61 -5.86
N VAL A 149 3.87 -5.17 -6.21
CA VAL A 149 5.15 -4.87 -5.57
C VAL A 149 5.49 -3.38 -5.65
N TYR A 150 5.38 -2.79 -6.84
CA TYR A 150 5.61 -1.35 -7.00
C TYR A 150 4.51 -0.49 -6.37
N GLY A 151 3.26 -0.96 -6.38
CA GLY A 151 2.12 -0.34 -5.71
C GLY A 151 2.31 -0.25 -4.20
N ALA A 152 3.02 -1.22 -3.60
CA ALA A 152 3.46 -1.17 -2.20
C ALA A 152 4.70 -0.28 -1.96
N GLY A 153 5.24 0.38 -3.00
CA GLY A 153 6.40 1.26 -2.87
C GLY A 153 7.74 0.53 -2.72
N LEU A 154 7.83 -0.72 -3.20
CA LEU A 154 9.02 -1.55 -3.07
C LEU A 154 9.75 -1.75 -4.39
N PRO A 155 11.08 -1.70 -4.40
CA PRO A 155 11.89 -2.34 -5.43
C PRO A 155 11.65 -3.86 -5.40
N ILE A 156 11.63 -4.51 -6.58
CA ILE A 156 11.48 -5.97 -6.70
C ILE A 156 12.52 -6.71 -5.85
N SER A 157 13.79 -6.29 -5.92
CA SER A 157 14.87 -6.90 -5.12
C SER A 157 14.64 -6.85 -3.61
N GLN A 158 13.92 -5.83 -3.12
CA GLN A 158 13.55 -5.71 -1.71
C GLN A 158 12.43 -6.69 -1.35
N PHE A 159 11.41 -6.82 -2.21
CA PHE A 159 10.36 -7.82 -2.04
C PHE A 159 10.96 -9.25 -2.03
N LEU A 160 11.83 -9.58 -2.98
CA LEU A 160 12.47 -10.91 -3.03
C LEU A 160 13.26 -11.22 -1.75
N LYS A 161 13.96 -10.23 -1.18
CA LYS A 161 14.66 -10.39 0.11
C LYS A 161 13.70 -10.64 1.28
N LEU A 162 12.55 -9.96 1.30
CA LEU A 162 11.53 -10.13 2.33
C LEU A 162 10.87 -11.51 2.23
N ALA A 163 10.43 -11.90 1.03
CA ALA A 163 9.85 -13.21 0.77
C ALA A 163 10.83 -14.34 1.11
N LYS A 164 12.10 -14.24 0.69
CA LYS A 164 13.14 -15.22 1.00
C LYS A 164 13.31 -15.46 2.50
N LYS A 165 13.24 -14.42 3.33
CA LYS A 165 13.36 -14.58 4.79
C LYS A 165 12.22 -15.44 5.36
N PHE A 166 11.00 -15.27 4.86
CA PHE A 166 9.89 -16.09 5.28
C PHE A 166 10.04 -17.55 4.78
N THR A 167 10.49 -17.74 3.54
CA THR A 167 10.65 -19.10 2.97
C THR A 167 11.80 -19.90 3.58
N MET A 168 12.75 -19.25 4.27
CA MET A 168 13.83 -19.92 5.03
C MET A 168 13.33 -20.67 6.27
N PHE A 169 12.14 -20.36 6.79
CA PHE A 169 11.56 -21.10 7.91
C PHE A 169 11.04 -22.47 7.45
N ASP A 170 11.12 -23.48 8.33
CA ASP A 170 10.50 -24.79 8.06
C ASP A 170 8.98 -24.66 7.90
N ARG A 171 8.38 -25.55 7.11
CA ARG A 171 6.94 -25.48 6.75
C ARG A 171 6.05 -25.38 7.98
N GLY A 172 6.27 -26.21 8.99
CA GLY A 172 5.45 -26.21 10.20
C GLY A 172 5.61 -24.93 11.03
N PHE A 173 6.79 -24.32 11.04
CA PHE A 173 7.01 -23.03 11.69
C PHE A 173 6.36 -21.87 10.93
N ARG A 174 6.31 -21.93 9.59
CA ARG A 174 5.57 -20.95 8.78
C ARG A 174 4.07 -20.98 9.07
N ASP A 175 3.48 -22.16 9.15
CA ASP A 175 2.04 -22.33 9.46
C ASP A 175 1.70 -21.70 10.81
N GLU A 176 2.53 -21.95 11.82
CA GLU A 176 2.31 -21.42 13.17
C GLU A 176 2.56 -19.91 13.24
N LEU A 177 3.57 -19.38 12.55
CA LEU A 177 3.80 -17.94 12.43
C LEU A 177 2.62 -17.22 11.76
N LEU A 178 2.08 -17.78 10.67
CA LEU A 178 0.92 -17.23 10.00
C LEU A 178 -0.32 -17.29 10.89
N THR A 179 -0.53 -18.41 11.58
CA THR A 179 -1.64 -18.56 12.52
C THR A 179 -1.58 -17.52 13.64
N GLU A 180 -0.41 -17.31 14.23
CA GLU A 180 -0.24 -16.32 15.30
C GLU A 180 -0.36 -14.88 14.77
N ALA A 181 0.13 -14.61 13.56
CA ALA A 181 -0.01 -13.31 12.92
C ALA A 181 -1.48 -12.98 12.61
N ILE A 182 -2.27 -13.96 12.18
CA ILE A 182 -3.71 -13.81 11.97
C ILE A 182 -4.41 -13.59 13.33
N ARG A 183 -4.10 -14.42 14.34
CA ARG A 183 -4.67 -14.27 15.69
C ARG A 183 -4.38 -12.90 16.31
N SER A 184 -3.20 -12.37 16.03
CA SER A 184 -2.75 -11.07 16.54
C SER A 184 -3.16 -9.90 15.64
N ASN A 185 -4.00 -10.11 14.61
CA ASN A 185 -4.43 -9.11 13.64
C ASN A 185 -3.29 -8.36 12.93
N ILE A 186 -2.13 -9.01 12.78
CA ILE A 186 -0.98 -8.46 12.03
C ILE A 186 -1.20 -8.62 10.52
N ILE A 187 -1.84 -9.73 10.12
CA ILE A 187 -2.25 -10.01 8.74
C ILE A 187 -3.66 -10.56 8.74
N LYS A 188 -4.42 -10.26 7.68
CA LYS A 188 -5.75 -10.85 7.48
C LYS A 188 -5.64 -12.33 7.10
N ALA A 189 -6.74 -13.05 7.25
CA ALA A 189 -6.85 -14.42 6.75
C ALA A 189 -6.59 -14.49 5.23
N PRO A 190 -6.00 -15.57 4.71
CA PRO A 190 -5.54 -15.63 3.32
C PRO A 190 -6.60 -15.30 2.26
N SER A 191 -7.86 -15.68 2.49
CA SER A 191 -9.00 -15.40 1.59
C SER A 191 -9.41 -13.92 1.50
N SER A 192 -8.88 -13.06 2.39
CA SER A 192 -9.26 -11.65 2.51
C SER A 192 -8.05 -10.72 2.55
N ALA A 193 -6.84 -11.28 2.45
CA ALA A 193 -5.61 -10.53 2.52
C ALA A 193 -5.33 -9.83 1.20
N THR A 194 -4.86 -8.60 1.30
CA THR A 194 -4.31 -7.85 0.17
C THR A 194 -2.80 -8.06 0.08
N PHE A 195 -2.20 -7.72 -1.06
CA PHE A 195 -0.74 -7.73 -1.19
C PHE A 195 -0.05 -6.83 -0.14
N ALA A 196 -0.67 -5.70 0.21
CA ALA A 196 -0.17 -4.80 1.25
C ALA A 196 -0.16 -5.48 2.62
N ASP A 197 -1.19 -6.26 2.96
CA ASP A 197 -1.25 -7.04 4.21
C ASP A 197 -0.10 -8.06 4.26
N VAL A 198 0.18 -8.75 3.14
CA VAL A 198 1.30 -9.71 3.03
C VAL A 198 2.64 -9.01 3.20
N VAL A 199 2.85 -7.89 2.52
CA VAL A 199 4.08 -7.11 2.64
C VAL A 199 4.28 -6.60 4.07
N ASN A 200 3.22 -6.10 4.72
CA ASN A 200 3.26 -5.65 6.11
C ASN A 200 3.64 -6.79 7.04
N PHE A 201 3.16 -8.00 6.83
CA PHE A 201 3.58 -9.18 7.58
C PHE A 201 5.06 -9.55 7.31
N LEU A 202 5.51 -9.54 6.07
CA LEU A 202 6.92 -9.83 5.76
C LEU A 202 7.86 -8.76 6.35
N TYR A 203 7.40 -7.50 6.40
CA TYR A 203 8.11 -6.41 7.06
C TYR A 203 8.08 -6.49 8.55
N TYR A 204 6.91 -6.90 9.11
CA TYR A 204 6.74 -7.28 10.49
C TYR A 204 7.92 -8.20 10.73
N LEU A 205 8.03 -9.39 10.12
CA LEU A 205 9.05 -10.48 10.35
C LEU A 205 10.53 -10.09 10.44
N ARG A 206 10.87 -8.85 10.09
CA ARG A 206 12.20 -8.23 10.15
C ARG A 206 12.46 -7.42 11.41
N LEU A 207 11.46 -7.12 12.24
CA LEU A 207 11.55 -6.19 13.36
C LEU A 207 12.06 -6.89 14.63
N PRO A 208 12.84 -6.20 15.48
CA PRO A 208 13.40 -6.81 16.69
C PRO A 208 12.37 -7.35 17.69
N PHE A 209 11.20 -6.72 17.81
CA PHE A 209 10.19 -7.08 18.81
C PHE A 209 9.41 -8.37 18.50
N GLU A 210 9.50 -8.90 17.28
CA GLU A 210 8.76 -10.10 16.89
C GLU A 210 9.53 -11.39 17.05
N GLN A 211 10.73 -11.29 17.60
CA GLN A 211 11.33 -12.44 18.25
C GLN A 211 10.39 -13.03 19.30
N ARG A 212 9.44 -12.23 19.84
CA ARG A 212 8.34 -12.68 20.70
C ARG A 212 7.36 -13.62 20.00
N SER A 213 7.00 -13.37 18.75
CA SER A 213 6.10 -14.25 17.98
C SER A 213 6.83 -15.52 17.54
N LYS A 214 8.12 -15.41 17.17
CA LYS A 214 8.97 -16.58 16.93
C LYS A 214 9.16 -17.40 18.21
N TYR A 215 9.34 -16.74 19.36
CA TYR A 215 9.46 -17.33 20.69
C TYR A 215 8.17 -18.00 21.15
N SER A 216 7.01 -17.36 20.99
CA SER A 216 5.72 -17.93 21.40
C SER A 216 5.44 -19.25 20.66
N VAL A 217 5.76 -19.26 19.37
CA VAL A 217 5.65 -20.43 18.50
C VAL A 217 6.66 -21.52 18.91
N GLN A 218 7.94 -21.19 19.11
CA GLN A 218 8.96 -22.17 19.56
C GLN A 218 8.65 -22.74 20.95
N LYS A 219 8.21 -21.89 21.88
CA LYS A 219 7.77 -22.29 23.22
C LYS A 219 6.57 -23.24 23.13
N ALA A 220 5.56 -22.91 22.34
CA ALA A 220 4.39 -23.76 22.16
C ALA A 220 4.74 -25.14 21.57
N LYS A 221 5.63 -25.21 20.56
CA LYS A 221 6.13 -26.49 20.02
C LYS A 221 6.84 -27.32 21.09
N LEU A 222 7.68 -26.69 21.90
CA LEU A 222 8.42 -27.40 22.95
C LEU A 222 7.47 -27.91 24.05
N CYS A 223 6.50 -27.10 24.50
CA CYS A 223 5.51 -27.54 25.49
C CYS A 223 4.66 -28.71 24.96
N ARG A 224 4.26 -28.69 23.68
CA ARG A 224 3.53 -29.80 23.05
C ARG A 224 4.34 -31.10 22.95
N LYS A 225 5.64 -31.02 22.67
CA LYS A 225 6.50 -32.20 22.48
C LYS A 225 6.86 -32.92 23.78
N VAL A 226 6.92 -32.19 24.89
CA VAL A 226 7.43 -32.73 26.16
C VAL A 226 6.31 -32.91 27.20
N GLY A 227 5.08 -32.48 26.88
CA GLY A 227 3.95 -32.49 27.82
C GLY A 227 3.96 -31.24 28.71
N ASP A 228 2.79 -30.93 29.29
CA ASP A 228 2.55 -29.71 30.08
C ASP A 228 3.10 -29.82 31.53
N ASP A 229 4.25 -30.46 31.68
CA ASP A 229 4.95 -30.52 32.96
C ASP A 229 5.69 -29.19 33.20
N GLY A 230 5.32 -28.48 34.27
CA GLY A 230 5.81 -27.14 34.61
C GLY A 230 7.35 -27.01 34.66
N VAL A 231 8.07 -28.11 34.89
CA VAL A 231 9.55 -28.17 34.88
C VAL A 231 10.12 -27.91 33.48
N VAL A 232 9.45 -28.39 32.42
CA VAL A 232 9.90 -28.21 31.04
C VAL A 232 9.57 -26.80 30.55
N GLN A 233 8.46 -26.23 30.98
CA GLN A 233 8.15 -24.82 30.72
C GLN A 233 9.22 -23.89 31.31
N GLU A 234 9.69 -24.16 32.53
CA GLU A 234 10.79 -23.38 33.13
C GLU A 234 12.13 -23.58 32.41
N ALA A 235 12.45 -24.81 31.98
CA ALA A 235 13.65 -25.10 31.21
C ALA A 235 13.63 -24.42 29.83
N ALA A 236 12.48 -24.44 29.14
CA ALA A 236 12.26 -23.71 27.90
C ALA A 236 12.50 -22.22 28.09
N VAL A 237 11.89 -21.64 29.13
CA VAL A 237 12.09 -20.22 29.47
C VAL A 237 13.58 -19.95 29.74
N LYS A 238 14.30 -20.80 30.47
CA LYS A 238 15.74 -20.62 30.72
C LYS A 238 16.63 -20.74 29.46
N ILE A 239 16.28 -21.58 28.49
CA ILE A 239 17.03 -21.72 27.23
C ILE A 239 16.84 -20.50 26.33
N PHE A 240 15.61 -19.98 26.26
CA PHE A 240 15.24 -18.91 25.34
C PHE A 240 15.31 -17.51 25.97
N LYS A 241 15.36 -17.39 27.30
CA LYS A 241 15.47 -16.11 28.02
C LYS A 241 16.78 -15.35 27.73
N PRO A 242 17.96 -15.98 27.67
CA PRO A 242 19.19 -15.31 27.26
C PRO A 242 19.10 -14.73 25.85
N GLN A 243 18.46 -15.45 24.92
CA GLN A 243 18.18 -14.93 23.58
C GLN A 243 17.26 -13.71 23.68
N MET A 244 16.17 -13.78 24.44
CA MET A 244 15.25 -12.66 24.66
C MET A 244 15.90 -11.41 25.30
N ASP A 245 16.82 -11.61 26.25
CA ASP A 245 17.49 -10.54 27.00
C ASP A 245 18.47 -9.75 26.11
N ASP A 246 19.15 -10.43 25.17
CA ASP A 246 20.00 -9.76 24.15
C ASP A 246 19.20 -8.79 23.26
N PHE A 247 17.89 -9.00 23.11
CA PHE A 247 17.01 -8.14 22.30
C PHE A 247 16.20 -7.11 23.11
N ALA A 248 16.15 -7.25 24.44
CA ALA A 248 15.58 -6.26 25.34
C ALA A 248 16.52 -5.06 25.55
N THR A 249 17.81 -5.25 25.27
CA THR A 249 18.78 -4.16 25.25
C THR A 249 18.51 -3.25 24.06
N PRO A 250 18.19 -1.96 24.24
CA PRO A 250 18.16 -1.03 23.12
C PRO A 250 19.56 -1.05 22.52
N GLN A 251 19.70 -1.52 21.27
CA GLN A 251 20.93 -1.30 20.53
C GLN A 251 21.19 0.20 20.56
N LYS A 252 22.24 0.62 21.29
CA LYS A 252 22.70 2.01 21.32
C LYS A 252 22.73 2.48 19.88
N ARG A 253 21.96 3.53 19.57
CA ARG A 253 21.99 4.21 18.27
C ARG A 253 23.44 4.58 18.00
N GLY A 254 24.07 3.83 17.12
CA GLY A 254 25.50 3.91 16.85
C GLY A 254 25.80 3.31 15.49
N VAL A 255 25.02 3.70 14.48
CA VAL A 255 25.44 3.57 13.08
C VAL A 255 25.16 4.90 12.41
N SER A 256 26.22 5.70 12.27
CA SER A 256 26.25 6.86 11.39
C SER A 256 26.11 6.37 9.95
N TRP A 257 25.19 6.96 9.20
CA TRP A 257 25.16 6.83 7.75
C TRP A 257 26.07 7.91 7.18
N ASN A 258 27.27 7.52 6.76
CA ASN A 258 27.99 8.19 5.67
C ASN A 258 27.62 7.47 4.38
#